data_AF-A0A139CQM8-F1
#
_entry.id   AF-A0A139CQM8-F1
#
_cell.length_a   1.000
_cell.length_b   1.000
_cell.length_c   1.000
_cell.angle_alpha   90.00
_cell.angle_beta   90.00
_cell.angle_gamma   90.00
#
_symmetry.space_group_name_H-M   'P 1'
#
loop_
_entity.id
_entity.type
_entity.pdbx_description
1 polymer ?
#
loop_
_entity_poly.entity_id
_entity_poly.type
_entity_poly.pdbx_seq_one_letter_code
_entity_poly.pdbx_strand_id
1 'polypeptide(L)'
;MADEVITNQISGIEIAPEDVEALLDLVRTSRILQDYMNDQTAHGMAEIAAVYFKLINAMISTDLVDVIERGVQDPQLDKALLDPPKAGVATLLKEMQDEDLQKGLGIMLELLKAIGRAAGD
;
A
#
# COMPACT_ATOMS: atom_id res chain seq x y z
N MET A 1 66.78 -9.96 23.06
CA MET A 1 65.87 -8.91 23.54
C MET A 1 64.77 -8.83 22.51
N ALA A 2 63.60 -9.33 22.89
CA ALA A 2 62.40 -9.33 22.08
C ALA A 2 61.68 -8.02 22.39
N ASP A 3 61.54 -7.16 21.39
CA ASP A 3 60.59 -6.05 21.43
C ASP A 3 59.66 -6.20 20.22
N GLU A 4 58.58 -6.93 20.50
CA GLU A 4 57.22 -6.50 20.23
C GLU A 4 57.09 -5.15 19.49
N VAL A 5 57.00 -5.21 18.16
CA VAL A 5 56.25 -4.21 17.40
C VAL A 5 55.11 -4.94 16.69
N ILE A 6 54.26 -5.53 17.53
CA ILE A 6 52.84 -5.66 17.21
C ILE A 6 52.29 -4.22 17.21
N THR A 7 51.31 -3.96 16.35
CA THR A 7 50.60 -2.68 16.12
C THR A 7 51.33 -1.83 15.07
N ASN A 8 50.93 -1.79 13.80
CA ASN A 8 49.60 -1.35 13.39
C ASN A 8 49.39 -1.65 11.89
N GLN A 9 49.02 -2.89 11.52
CA GLN A 9 48.50 -3.20 10.18
C GLN A 9 46.98 -3.01 10.12
N ILE A 10 46.47 -1.95 10.76
CA ILE A 10 45.09 -1.51 10.54
C ILE A 10 45.16 -0.50 9.39
N SER A 11 44.97 -1.02 8.17
CA SER A 11 44.70 -0.28 6.93
C SER A 11 45.90 0.44 6.26
N GLY A 12 46.54 -0.25 5.31
CA GLY A 12 47.53 0.31 4.39
C GLY A 12 46.91 1.13 3.25
N ILE A 13 46.03 2.07 3.58
CA ILE A 13 45.49 3.04 2.61
C ILE A 13 46.33 4.31 2.74
N GLU A 14 47.18 4.59 1.75
CA GLU A 14 47.73 5.93 1.58
C GLU A 14 46.55 6.85 1.21
N ILE A 15 46.09 7.63 2.18
CA ILE A 15 45.01 8.59 1.97
C ILE A 15 45.56 9.70 1.09
N ALA A 16 45.15 9.70 -0.18
CA ALA A 16 45.47 10.78 -1.09
C ALA A 16 44.55 11.98 -0.81
N PRO A 17 44.97 13.22 -1.12
CA PRO A 17 44.13 14.41 -0.93
C PRO A 17 42.73 14.29 -1.59
N GLU A 18 42.67 13.56 -2.71
CA GLU A 18 41.44 13.30 -3.47
C GLU A 18 40.47 12.42 -2.68
N ASP A 19 40.96 11.47 -1.88
CA ASP A 19 40.12 10.61 -1.03
C ASP A 19 39.46 11.41 0.09
N VAL A 20 40.19 12.38 0.66
CA VAL A 20 39.66 13.29 1.70
C VAL A 20 38.57 14.19 1.11
N GLU A 21 38.78 14.69 -0.10
CA GLU A 21 37.80 15.53 -0.79
C GLU A 21 36.51 14.76 -1.12
N ALA A 22 36.64 13.52 -1.61
CA ALA A 22 35.50 12.64 -1.85
C ALA A 22 34.71 12.32 -0.56
N LEU A 23 35.40 12.09 0.56
CA LEU A 23 34.76 11.87 1.86
C LEU A 23 34.06 13.13 2.37
N LEU A 24 34.65 14.31 2.18
CA LEU A 24 34.03 15.58 2.55
C LEU A 24 32.77 15.85 1.74
N ASP A 25 32.77 15.54 0.45
CA ASP A 25 31.59 15.67 -0.38
C ASP A 25 30.49 14.66 0.02
N LEU A 26 30.85 13.42 0.36
CA LEU A 26 29.89 12.45 0.89
C LEU A 26 29.28 12.93 2.21
N VAL A 27 30.10 13.50 3.10
CA VAL A 27 29.61 14.10 4.36
C VAL A 27 28.69 15.29 4.07
N ARG A 28 29.02 16.17 3.11
CA ARG A 28 28.16 17.28 2.69
C ARG A 28 26.83 16.79 2.12
N THR A 29 26.84 15.80 1.25
CA THR A 29 25.63 15.17 0.72
C THR A 29 24.79 14.54 1.84
N SER A 30 25.43 13.86 2.79
CA SER A 30 24.73 13.28 3.94
C SER A 30 24.10 14.36 4.83
N ARG A 31 24.75 15.52 4.97
CA ARG A 31 24.22 16.66 5.71
C ARG A 31 23.02 17.29 5.00
N ILE A 32 23.07 17.42 3.67
CA ILE A 32 21.93 17.89 2.88
C ILE A 32 20.72 16.95 3.04
N LEU A 33 20.95 15.63 3.03
CA LEU A 33 19.91 14.64 3.28
C LEU A 33 19.36 14.73 4.72
N GLN A 34 20.23 14.98 5.70
CA GLN A 34 19.85 15.17 7.09
C GLN A 34 19.01 16.44 7.29
N ASP A 35 19.38 17.54 6.64
CA ASP A 35 18.63 18.81 6.69
C ASP A 35 17.26 18.69 5.99
N TYR A 36 17.18 17.84 4.96
CA TYR A 36 15.93 17.48 4.31
C TYR A 36 15.05 16.60 5.20
N MET A 37 15.63 15.66 5.93
CA MET A 37 14.98 14.85 6.98
C MET A 37 14.87 15.62 8.31
N ASN A 38 14.30 16.82 8.26
CA ASN A 38 13.98 17.58 9.47
C ASN A 38 12.58 17.19 10.01
N ASP A 39 12.24 17.75 11.18
CA ASP A 39 11.00 17.46 11.91
C ASP A 39 9.73 17.75 11.07
N GLN A 40 9.78 18.74 10.18
CA GLN A 40 8.67 19.09 9.28
C GLN A 40 8.47 18.01 8.20
N THR A 41 9.54 17.49 7.62
CA THR A 41 9.48 16.40 6.64
C THR A 41 9.03 15.10 7.31
N ALA A 42 9.56 14.79 8.50
CA ALA A 42 9.14 13.63 9.28
C ALA A 42 7.64 13.70 9.63
N HIS A 43 7.16 14.88 10.03
CA HIS A 43 5.74 15.12 10.32
C HIS A 43 4.87 14.91 9.07
N GLY A 44 5.25 15.47 7.93
CA GLY A 44 4.53 15.29 6.66
C GLY A 44 4.48 13.82 6.21
N MET A 45 5.59 13.08 6.35
CA MET A 45 5.62 11.65 6.05
C MET A 45 4.73 10.85 7.00
N ALA A 46 4.72 11.20 8.29
CA ALA A 46 3.86 10.55 9.29
C ALA A 46 2.37 10.81 9.00
N GLU A 47 2.00 12.02 8.57
CA GLU A 47 0.62 12.35 8.22
C GLU A 47 0.14 11.55 6.99
N ILE A 48 0.98 11.48 5.95
CA ILE A 48 0.71 10.66 4.76
C ILE A 48 0.58 9.18 5.16
N ALA A 49 1.54 8.66 5.93
CA ALA A 49 1.51 7.28 6.41
C ALA A 49 0.25 6.99 7.25
N ALA A 50 -0.17 7.92 8.11
CA ALA A 50 -1.38 7.78 8.90
C ALA A 50 -2.64 7.70 8.04
N VAL A 51 -2.74 8.50 6.97
CA VAL A 51 -3.85 8.39 6.00
C VAL A 51 -3.82 7.04 5.31
N TYR A 52 -2.66 6.59 4.83
CA TYR A 52 -2.51 5.27 4.21
C TYR A 52 -2.90 4.13 5.16
N PHE A 53 -2.45 4.18 6.42
CA PHE A 53 -2.81 3.17 7.40
C PHE A 53 -4.29 3.19 7.77
N LYS A 54 -4.92 4.36 7.85
CA LYS A 54 -6.38 4.45 8.04
C LYS A 54 -7.13 3.80 6.88
N LEU A 55 -6.69 4.04 5.64
CA LEU A 55 -7.29 3.41 4.45
C LEU A 55 -7.10 1.90 4.45
N ILE A 56 -5.88 1.42 4.73
CA ILE A 56 -5.58 -0.01 4.83
C ILE A 56 -6.40 -0.65 5.94
N ASN A 57 -6.48 -0.01 7.11
CA ASN A 57 -7.28 -0.50 8.22
C ASN A 57 -8.78 -0.54 7.88
N ALA A 58 -9.30 0.48 7.18
CA ALA A 58 -10.68 0.50 6.72
C ALA A 58 -10.95 -0.62 5.69
N MET A 59 -10.01 -0.91 4.80
CA MET A 59 -10.14 -2.03 3.86
C MET A 59 -10.08 -3.38 4.58
N ILE A 60 -9.10 -3.60 5.47
CA ILE A 60 -8.90 -4.89 6.15
C ILE A 60 -9.97 -5.17 7.21
N SER A 61 -10.51 -4.13 7.85
CA SER A 61 -11.45 -4.31 8.99
C SER A 61 -12.91 -4.46 8.57
N THR A 62 -13.20 -4.56 7.27
CA THR A 62 -14.59 -4.59 6.79
C THR A 62 -14.88 -5.91 6.10
N ASP A 63 -15.89 -6.64 6.57
CA ASP A 63 -16.41 -7.87 5.95
C ASP A 63 -16.79 -7.69 4.48
N LEU A 64 -17.04 -6.45 4.04
CA LEU A 64 -17.30 -6.10 2.65
C LEU A 64 -16.12 -6.46 1.73
N VAL A 65 -14.88 -6.28 2.18
CA VAL A 65 -13.69 -6.61 1.38
C VAL A 65 -13.58 -8.12 1.20
N ASP A 66 -13.83 -8.90 2.25
CA ASP A 66 -13.88 -10.36 2.17
C ASP A 66 -14.97 -10.85 1.21
N VAL A 67 -16.15 -10.24 1.23
CA VAL A 67 -17.26 -10.58 0.33
C VAL A 67 -16.90 -10.26 -1.13
N ILE A 68 -16.26 -9.12 -1.38
CA ILE A 68 -15.79 -8.73 -2.71
C ILE A 68 -14.68 -9.69 -3.18
N GLU A 69 -13.70 -10.00 -2.32
CA GLU A 69 -12.61 -10.93 -2.64
C GLU A 69 -13.16 -12.29 -3.08
N ARG A 70 -14.08 -12.86 -2.29
CA ARG A 70 -14.72 -14.14 -2.62
C ARG A 70 -15.55 -14.06 -3.89
N GLY A 71 -16.26 -12.95 -4.12
CA GLY A 71 -17.05 -12.74 -5.33
C GLY A 71 -16.20 -12.62 -6.60
N VAL A 72 -15.02 -12.00 -6.52
CA VAL A 72 -14.05 -11.90 -7.63
C VAL A 72 -13.41 -13.26 -7.94
N GLN A 73 -13.26 -14.12 -6.93
CA GLN A 73 -12.74 -15.48 -7.08
C GLN A 73 -13.83 -16.49 -7.50
N ASP A 74 -15.05 -16.04 -7.81
CA ASP A 74 -16.16 -16.93 -8.12
C ASP A 74 -15.97 -17.64 -9.50
N PRO A 75 -16.01 -18.98 -9.55
CA PRO A 75 -15.82 -19.71 -10.81
C PRO A 75 -16.92 -19.47 -11.85
N GLN A 76 -18.12 -19.02 -11.46
CA GLN A 76 -19.19 -18.66 -12.39
C GLN A 76 -18.92 -17.28 -13.00
N LEU A 77 -18.37 -16.35 -12.23
CA LEU A 77 -17.88 -15.07 -12.75
C LEU A 77 -16.77 -15.30 -13.80
N ASP A 78 -15.79 -16.15 -13.50
CA ASP A 78 -14.74 -16.51 -14.47
C ASP A 78 -15.31 -17.08 -15.77
N LYS A 79 -16.31 -17.96 -15.67
CA LYS A 79 -17.00 -18.51 -16.85
C LYS A 79 -17.75 -17.44 -17.64
N ALA A 80 -18.44 -16.52 -16.96
CA ALA A 80 -19.16 -15.43 -17.59
C ALA A 80 -18.22 -14.39 -18.25
N LEU A 81 -17.01 -14.20 -17.73
CA LEU A 81 -15.99 -13.36 -18.36
C LEU A 81 -15.46 -13.99 -19.67
N LEU A 82 -15.36 -15.31 -19.71
CA LEU A 82 -14.90 -16.05 -20.90
C LEU A 82 -16.01 -16.25 -21.95
N ASP A 83 -17.23 -16.51 -21.51
CA ASP A 83 -18.41 -16.66 -22.36
C ASP A 83 -19.60 -15.90 -21.75
N PRO A 84 -19.77 -14.61 -22.10
CA PRO A 84 -20.77 -13.76 -21.48
C PRO A 84 -22.19 -14.25 -21.81
N PRO A 85 -23.05 -14.45 -20.80
CA PRO A 85 -24.40 -14.95 -21.02
C PRO A 85 -25.22 -13.97 -21.86
N LYS A 86 -25.97 -14.49 -22.83
CA LYS A 86 -26.89 -13.70 -23.64
C LYS A 86 -28.15 -13.40 -22.83
N ALA A 87 -28.17 -12.23 -22.17
CA ALA A 87 -29.33 -11.78 -21.42
C ALA A 87 -30.45 -11.28 -22.36
N GLY A 88 -31.57 -12.01 -22.40
CA GLY A 88 -32.83 -11.53 -22.99
C GLY A 88 -33.75 -10.92 -21.93
N VAL A 89 -34.79 -10.20 -22.34
CA VAL A 89 -35.76 -9.55 -21.42
C VAL A 89 -36.38 -10.56 -20.43
N ALA A 90 -36.67 -11.78 -20.89
CA ALA A 90 -37.19 -12.86 -20.04
C ALA A 90 -36.14 -13.42 -19.07
N THR A 91 -34.88 -13.49 -19.48
CA THR A 91 -33.77 -13.94 -18.63
C THR A 91 -33.50 -12.92 -17.51
N LEU A 92 -33.52 -11.62 -17.82
CA LEU A 92 -33.37 -10.55 -16.83
C LEU A 92 -34.48 -10.56 -15.77
N LEU A 93 -35.73 -10.79 -16.19
CA LEU A 93 -36.86 -10.92 -15.28
C LEU A 93 -36.72 -12.13 -14.35
N LYS A 94 -36.14 -13.22 -14.85
CA LYS A 94 -35.84 -14.41 -14.05
C LYS A 94 -34.66 -14.18 -13.10
N GLU A 95 -33.61 -13.49 -13.55
CA GLU A 95 -32.47 -13.13 -12.71
C GLU A 95 -32.88 -12.16 -11.60
N MET A 96 -33.83 -11.26 -11.83
CA MET A 96 -34.40 -10.41 -10.76
C MET A 96 -35.07 -11.22 -9.63
N GLN A 97 -35.49 -12.46 -9.90
CA GLN A 97 -36.04 -13.38 -8.90
C GLN A 97 -34.96 -14.26 -8.24
N ASP A 98 -33.71 -14.17 -8.70
CA ASP A 98 -32.60 -14.92 -8.16
C ASP A 98 -32.23 -14.41 -6.75
N GLU A 99 -32.07 -15.34 -5.81
CA GLU A 99 -31.79 -15.00 -4.42
C GLU A 99 -30.41 -14.34 -4.24
N ASP A 100 -29.41 -14.74 -5.03
CA ASP A 100 -28.05 -14.24 -4.89
C ASP A 100 -27.93 -12.84 -5.50
N LEU A 101 -28.63 -12.58 -6.61
CA LEU A 101 -28.77 -11.22 -7.14
C LEU A 101 -29.49 -10.30 -6.14
N GLN A 102 -30.57 -10.76 -5.52
CA GLN A 102 -31.30 -9.98 -4.52
C GLN A 102 -30.44 -9.65 -3.29
N LYS A 103 -29.68 -10.63 -2.77
CA LYS A 103 -28.74 -10.41 -1.66
C LYS A 103 -27.67 -9.39 -2.05
N GLY A 104 -27.07 -9.53 -3.24
CA GLY A 104 -26.06 -8.59 -3.75
C GLY A 104 -26.60 -7.16 -3.88
N LEU A 105 -27.79 -7.00 -4.46
CA LEU A 105 -28.47 -5.71 -4.55
C LEU A 105 -28.79 -5.12 -3.17
N GLY A 106 -29.20 -5.94 -2.21
CA GLY A 106 -29.43 -5.53 -0.82
C GLY A 106 -28.18 -4.95 -0.16
N ILE A 107 -27.04 -5.62 -0.31
CA ILE A 107 -25.74 -5.16 0.21
C ILE A 107 -25.35 -3.82 -0.45
N MET A 108 -25.47 -3.72 -1.78
CA MET A 108 -25.16 -2.50 -2.52
C MET A 108 -26.02 -1.31 -2.10
N LEU A 109 -27.33 -1.52 -1.90
CA LEU A 109 -28.24 -0.48 -1.44
C LEU A 109 -27.90 -0.02 -0.02
N GLU A 110 -27.52 -0.93 0.87
CA GLU A 110 -27.13 -0.54 2.23
C GLU A 110 -25.79 0.20 2.25
N LEU A 111 -24.84 -0.19 1.39
CA LEU A 111 -23.59 0.55 1.19
C LEU A 111 -23.86 1.98 0.72
N LEU A 112 -24.73 2.16 -0.28
CA LEU A 112 -25.12 3.50 -0.75
C LEU A 112 -25.76 4.34 0.35
N LYS A 113 -26.65 3.75 1.17
CA LYS A 113 -27.23 4.44 2.32
C LYS A 113 -26.20 4.80 3.37
N ALA A 114 -25.24 3.92 3.65
CA ALA A 114 -24.16 4.18 4.60
C ALA A 114 -23.29 5.35 4.16
N ILE A 115 -22.92 5.41 2.87
CA ILE A 115 -22.20 6.54 2.28
C ILE A 115 -23.03 7.82 2.41
N GLY A 116 -24.33 7.76 2.08
CA GLY A 116 -25.22 8.92 2.21
C GLY A 116 -25.34 9.43 3.65
N ARG A 117 -25.39 8.54 4.65
CA ARG A 117 -25.36 8.91 6.07
C ARG A 117 -24.04 9.56 6.46
N ALA A 118 -22.92 9.03 5.99
CA ALA A 118 -21.58 9.56 6.29
C ALA A 118 -21.27 10.89 5.59
N ALA A 119 -21.91 11.17 4.45
CA ALA A 119 -21.75 12.42 3.70
C ALA A 119 -22.66 13.55 4.18
N GLY A 120 -23.65 13.24 5.04
CA GLY A 120 -24.61 14.21 5.58
C GLY A 120 -24.22 14.81 6.93
N ASP A 121 -23.18 14.30 7.57
CA ASP A 121 -22.44 14.92 8.69
C ASP A 121 -21.21 15.69 8.16
#